data_AF-A0A162JJC7-F1
#
_entry.id   AF-A0A162JJC7-F1
#
_cell.length_a   1.000
_cell.length_b   1.000
_cell.length_c   1.000
_cell.angle_alpha   90.00
_cell.angle_beta   90.00
_cell.angle_gamma   90.00
#
_symmetry.space_group_name_H-M   'P 1'
#
loop_
_entity.id
_entity.type
_entity.pdbx_description
1 polymer ?
#
loop_
_entity_poly.entity_id
_entity_poly.type
_entity_poly.pdbx_seq_one_letter_code
_entity_poly.pdbx_strand_id
1 'polypeptide(L)'
;MLLQSAHRLPNPLKSFDTIIASLVKATTPAESPEGKKPQSPYRFCVNCTIIQQDVDEEDKPGSAGKRGMHSAAGAYWDVSRDGMWTYKYQNAEDRGIEVVLNIAWFGTH
;
A
#
# COMPACT_ATOMS: atom_id res chain seq x y z
N MET A 1 -23.06 -5.19 -6.79
CA MET A 1 -22.58 -5.36 -8.18
C MET A 1 -21.15 -4.82 -8.25
N LEU A 2 -20.19 -5.63 -7.83
CA LEU A 2 -18.76 -5.24 -7.68
C LEU A 2 -17.88 -6.48 -7.87
N LEU A 3 -18.17 -7.24 -8.93
CA LEU A 3 -17.53 -8.53 -9.18
C LEU A 3 -17.29 -8.74 -10.67
N GLN A 4 -16.67 -7.77 -11.35
CA GLN A 4 -16.07 -8.01 -12.67
C GLN A 4 -14.72 -7.29 -12.77
N SER A 5 -13.75 -7.97 -13.37
CA SER A 5 -12.34 -7.57 -13.61
C SER A 5 -11.28 -7.84 -12.53
N ALA A 6 -11.43 -8.92 -11.76
CA ALA A 6 -10.28 -9.52 -11.05
C ALA A 6 -9.29 -10.28 -11.98
N HIS A 7 -9.48 -10.23 -13.30
CA HIS A 7 -8.76 -11.06 -14.29
C HIS A 7 -7.45 -10.47 -14.85
N ARG A 8 -7.10 -9.21 -14.54
CA ARG A 8 -5.91 -8.55 -15.12
C ARG A 8 -4.69 -8.43 -14.21
N LEU A 9 -4.75 -8.98 -13.00
CA LEU A 9 -3.59 -9.06 -12.09
C LEU A 9 -3.27 -10.53 -11.81
N PRO A 10 -2.00 -10.97 -11.94
CA PRO A 10 -1.60 -12.27 -11.41
C PRO A 10 -1.70 -12.21 -9.88
N ASN A 11 -2.87 -12.57 -9.33
CA ASN A 11 -3.20 -12.63 -7.91
C ASN A 11 -2.90 -11.34 -7.12
N PRO A 12 -3.80 -10.32 -7.13
CA PRO A 12 -3.61 -9.07 -6.38
C PRO A 12 -3.33 -9.28 -4.88
N LEU A 13 -3.87 -10.36 -4.30
CA LEU A 13 -3.63 -10.76 -2.91
C LEU A 13 -2.16 -11.10 -2.65
N LYS A 14 -1.48 -11.81 -3.57
CA LYS A 14 -0.07 -12.19 -3.39
C LYS A 14 0.86 -10.97 -3.39
N SER A 15 0.55 -9.96 -4.21
CA SER A 15 1.32 -8.71 -4.24
C SER A 15 1.17 -7.92 -2.94
N PHE A 16 -0.05 -7.88 -2.36
CA PHE A 16 -0.29 -7.24 -1.08
C PHE A 16 0.42 -7.97 0.08
N ASP A 17 0.33 -9.30 0.13
CA ASP A 17 1.00 -10.11 1.16
C ASP A 17 2.52 -9.88 1.17
N THR A 18 3.12 -9.74 -0.02
CA THR A 18 4.55 -9.45 -0.17
C THR A 18 4.93 -8.08 0.40
N ILE A 19 4.07 -7.07 0.21
CA ILE A 19 4.28 -5.72 0.74
C ILE A 19 4.22 -5.76 2.27
N ILE A 20 3.22 -6.43 2.85
CA ILE A 20 3.09 -6.57 4.30
C ILE A 20 4.29 -7.33 4.88
N ALA A 21 4.71 -8.44 4.27
CA ALA A 21 5.88 -9.20 4.72
C ALA A 21 7.16 -8.36 4.68
N SER A 22 7.34 -7.54 3.64
CA SER A 22 8.49 -6.65 3.51
C SER A 22 8.49 -5.55 4.58
N LEU A 23 7.33 -4.97 4.87
CA LEU A 23 7.17 -3.99 5.95
C LEU A 23 7.52 -4.62 7.31
N VAL A 24 6.94 -5.78 7.63
CA VAL A 24 7.24 -6.49 8.88
C VAL A 24 8.74 -6.76 9.01
N LYS A 25 9.40 -7.24 7.95
CA LYS A 25 10.84 -7.49 7.96
C LYS A 25 11.65 -6.22 8.21
N ALA A 26 11.26 -5.10 7.60
CA ALA A 26 11.97 -3.82 7.75
C ALA A 26 11.75 -3.18 9.13
N THR A 27 10.61 -3.42 9.78
CA THR A 27 10.22 -2.76 11.04
C THR A 27 10.42 -3.63 12.27
N THR A 28 10.81 -4.91 12.12
CA THR A 28 11.13 -5.78 13.25
C THR A 28 12.54 -5.43 13.77
N PRO A 29 12.69 -5.01 15.04
CA PRO A 29 14.02 -4.71 15.60
C PRO A 29 14.92 -5.96 15.60
N ALA A 30 16.23 -5.76 15.46
CA ALA A 30 17.21 -6.83 15.64
C ALA A 30 17.12 -7.41 17.07
N GLU A 31 17.37 -8.71 17.21
CA GLU A 31 17.21 -9.44 18.48
C GLU A 31 17.87 -8.72 19.66
N SER A 32 17.12 -8.56 20.75
CA SER A 32 17.67 -8.06 22.01
C SER A 32 18.47 -9.17 22.72
N PRO A 33 19.63 -8.86 23.33
CA PRO A 33 20.55 -9.84 23.91
C PRO A 33 20.02 -10.64 25.12
N GLU A 34 18.74 -10.56 25.48
CA GLU A 34 18.18 -11.11 26.74
C GLU A 34 17.00 -12.08 26.57
N GLY A 35 16.84 -12.72 25.41
CA GLY A 35 15.84 -13.81 25.24
C GLY A 35 14.37 -13.37 25.30
N LYS A 36 14.08 -12.08 25.46
CA LYS A 36 12.76 -11.49 25.23
C LYS A 36 12.66 -11.12 23.75
N LYS A 37 11.62 -11.61 23.07
CA LYS A 37 11.35 -11.19 21.68
C LYS A 37 11.23 -9.67 21.66
N PRO A 38 11.98 -8.95 20.81
CA PRO A 38 11.85 -7.50 20.73
C PRO A 38 10.42 -7.16 20.30
N GLN A 39 9.71 -6.42 21.14
CA GLN A 39 8.40 -5.89 20.80
C GLN A 39 8.61 -4.69 19.86
N SER A 40 7.87 -4.65 18.74
CA SER A 40 7.93 -3.51 17.83
C SER A 40 7.54 -2.23 18.59
N PRO A 41 8.33 -1.14 18.51
CA PRO A 41 7.99 0.14 19.12
C PRO A 41 6.79 0.84 18.44
N TYR A 42 6.30 0.28 17.32
CA TYR A 42 5.20 0.81 16.54
C TYR A 42 4.15 -0.25 16.23
N ARG A 43 2.89 0.18 16.14
CA ARG A 43 1.78 -0.52 15.48
C ARG A 43 1.56 0.11 14.11
N PHE A 44 1.27 -0.71 13.10
CA PHE A 44 1.09 -0.23 11.73
C PHE A 44 -0.33 -0.48 11.21
N CYS A 45 -0.87 0.47 10.47
CA CYS A 45 -2.04 0.29 9.62
C CYS A 45 -1.60 0.48 8.17
N VAL A 46 -1.86 -0.52 7.32
CA VAL A 46 -1.46 -0.49 5.90
C VAL A 46 -2.71 -0.61 5.05
N ASN A 47 -2.95 0.41 4.23
CA ASN A 47 -3.97 0.41 3.19
C ASN A 47 -3.28 0.30 1.82
N CYS A 48 -3.75 -0.62 0.98
CA CYS A 48 -3.38 -0.70 -0.41
C CYS A 48 -4.62 -0.49 -1.26
N THR A 49 -4.60 0.57 -2.07
CA THR A 49 -5.64 0.89 -3.03
C THR A 49 -5.15 0.55 -4.42
N ILE A 50 -5.86 -0.35 -5.11
CA ILE A 50 -5.59 -0.73 -6.50
C ILE A 50 -6.70 -0.12 -7.36
N ILE A 51 -6.31 0.68 -8.35
CA ILE A 51 -7.20 1.40 -9.25
C ILE A 51 -7.01 0.80 -10.64
N GLN A 52 -8.04 0.20 -11.20
CA GLN A 52 -8.05 -0.11 -12.62
C GLN A 52 -8.39 1.17 -13.40
N GLN A 53 -7.50 1.54 -14.32
CA GLN A 53 -7.76 2.56 -15.33
C GLN A 53 -8.51 1.91 -16.50
N ASP A 54 -9.42 2.66 -17.11
CA ASP A 54 -10.10 2.20 -18.31
C ASP A 54 -9.10 2.24 -19.47
N VAL A 55 -8.87 1.07 -20.07
CA VAL A 55 -8.20 0.95 -21.37
C VAL A 55 -9.30 1.02 -22.41
N ASP A 56 -9.34 2.12 -23.18
CA ASP A 56 -10.17 2.18 -24.37
C ASP A 56 -9.80 1.00 -25.29
N GLU A 57 -10.79 0.29 -25.84
CA GLU A 57 -10.57 -0.90 -26.69
C GLU A 57 -9.84 -0.60 -28.01
N GLU A 58 -9.55 0.66 -28.30
CA GLU A 58 -8.58 1.03 -29.34
C GLU A 58 -7.17 0.93 -28.76
N ASP A 59 -6.44 -0.13 -29.14
CA ASP A 59 -5.03 -0.46 -28.87
C ASP A 59 -4.04 0.68 -29.23
N LYS A 60 -4.19 1.87 -28.65
CA LYS A 60 -3.22 2.96 -28.72
C LYS A 60 -2.42 2.95 -27.42
N PRO A 61 -1.15 2.50 -27.44
CA PRO A 61 -0.28 2.60 -26.28
C PRO A 61 -0.18 4.08 -25.86
N GLY A 62 -0.66 4.39 -24.66
CA GLY A 62 -0.68 5.76 -24.11
C GLY A 62 -2.05 6.42 -23.98
N SER A 63 -3.14 5.80 -24.45
CA SER A 63 -4.52 6.33 -24.31
C SER A 63 -5.31 5.69 -23.15
N ALA A 64 -4.64 5.28 -22.07
CA ALA A 64 -5.36 4.91 -20.85
C ALA A 64 -5.89 6.19 -20.20
N GLY A 65 -7.20 6.37 -20.19
CA GLY A 65 -7.84 7.49 -19.49
C GLY A 65 -7.53 7.40 -18.00
N LYS A 66 -6.73 8.33 -17.46
CA LYS A 66 -6.44 8.36 -16.02
C LYS A 66 -7.70 8.76 -15.27
N ARG A 67 -8.32 7.82 -14.53
CA ARG A 67 -9.36 8.16 -13.56
C ARG A 67 -8.74 9.00 -12.45
N GLY A 68 -9.15 10.26 -12.31
CA GLY A 68 -8.70 11.10 -11.20
C GLY A 68 -9.09 10.48 -9.86
N MET A 69 -8.12 10.29 -8.97
CA MET A 69 -8.36 9.86 -7.59
C MET A 69 -7.64 10.81 -6.62
N HIS A 70 -8.41 11.42 -5.72
CA HIS A 70 -7.88 12.19 -4.60
C HIS A 70 -8.10 11.39 -3.32
N SER A 71 -7.03 11.20 -2.54
CA SER A 71 -7.08 10.55 -1.24
C SER A 71 -6.46 11.48 -0.20
N ALA A 72 -7.16 11.65 0.91
CA ALA A 72 -6.71 12.40 2.07
C ALA A 72 -7.06 11.61 3.33
N ALA A 73 -6.20 11.70 4.35
CA ALA A 73 -6.48 11.14 5.66
C ALA A 73 -6.16 12.19 6.73
N GLY A 74 -6.91 12.12 7.83
CA GLY A 74 -6.69 12.94 9.02
C GLY A 74 -6.69 12.05 10.25
N ALA A 75 -6.02 12.50 11.31
CA ALA A 75 -5.93 11.76 12.55
C ALA A 75 -5.82 12.69 13.76
N TYR A 76 -6.28 12.18 14.90
CA TYR A 76 -5.98 12.74 16.21
C TYR A 76 -4.98 11.80 16.90
N TRP A 77 -3.72 12.23 17.00
CA TRP A 77 -2.60 11.38 17.41
C TRP A 77 -1.49 12.20 18.09
N ASP A 78 -0.43 11.53 18.51
CA ASP A 78 0.78 12.19 18.99
C ASP A 78 1.68 12.60 17.82
N VAL A 79 1.75 13.90 17.53
CA VAL A 79 2.53 14.46 16.42
C VAL A 79 4.04 14.23 16.53
N SER A 80 4.55 13.85 17.71
CA SER A 80 5.98 13.60 17.92
C SER A 80 6.39 12.15 17.60
N ARG A 81 5.44 11.22 17.54
CA ARG A 81 5.72 9.77 17.44
C ARG A 81 4.91 9.07 16.36
N ASP A 82 3.70 9.55 16.09
CA ASP A 82 2.78 8.97 15.14
C ASP A 82 2.89 9.68 13.79
N GLY A 83 2.49 9.00 12.74
CA GLY A 83 2.51 9.60 11.42
C GLY A 83 1.92 8.72 10.34
N MET A 84 1.91 9.28 9.13
CA MET A 84 1.47 8.59 7.95
C MET A 84 2.38 8.89 6.77
N TRP A 85 2.51 7.93 5.87
CA TRP A 85 3.23 8.06 4.62
C TRP A 85 2.41 7.46 3.49
N THR A 86 2.38 8.15 2.35
CA THR A 86 1.67 7.72 1.15
C THR A 86 2.64 7.57 -0.01
N TYR A 87 2.49 6.48 -0.76
CA TYR A 87 3.32 6.14 -1.91
C TYR A 87 2.48 5.69 -3.09
N LYS A 88 2.73 6.26 -4.27
CA LYS A 88 2.14 5.82 -5.54
C LYS A 88 3.18 5.03 -6.34
N TYR A 89 2.87 3.78 -6.67
CA TYR A 89 3.72 2.95 -7.53
C TYR A 89 3.52 3.38 -9.00
N GLN A 90 4.60 3.84 -9.63
CA GLN A 90 4.52 4.42 -10.97
C GLN A 90 4.50 3.38 -12.11
N ASN A 91 5.11 2.22 -11.91
CA ASN A 91 5.31 1.24 -12.99
C ASN A 91 4.12 0.29 -13.21
N ALA A 92 2.93 0.64 -12.70
CA ALA A 92 1.70 -0.11 -12.98
C ALA A 92 0.86 0.56 -14.08
N GLU A 93 1.15 1.81 -14.46
CA GLU A 93 0.36 2.56 -15.44
C GLU A 93 0.31 1.84 -16.80
N ASP A 94 1.43 1.27 -17.26
CA ASP A 94 1.51 0.47 -18.50
C ASP A 94 0.65 -0.81 -18.47
N ARG A 95 0.22 -1.24 -17.28
CA ARG A 95 -0.69 -2.37 -17.07
C ARG A 95 -2.15 -1.93 -16.92
N GLY A 96 -2.45 -0.65 -17.11
CA GLY A 96 -3.77 -0.05 -16.90
C GLY A 96 -4.17 -0.03 -15.42
N ILE A 97 -3.19 0.01 -14.50
CA ILE A 97 -3.44 -0.08 -13.07
C ILE A 97 -2.64 1.00 -12.32
N GLU A 98 -3.22 1.61 -11.30
CA GLU A 98 -2.46 2.38 -10.32
C GLU A 98 -2.52 1.68 -8.97
N VAL A 99 -1.40 1.72 -8.24
CA VAL A 99 -1.32 1.20 -6.88
C VAL A 99 -0.88 2.32 -5.95
N VAL A 100 -1.68 2.57 -4.92
CA VAL A 100 -1.39 3.56 -3.88
C VAL A 100 -1.31 2.84 -2.54
N LEU A 101 -0.20 3.03 -1.83
CA LEU A 101 0.02 2.56 -0.48
C LEU A 101 -0.13 3.72 0.50
N ASN A 102 -0.86 3.51 1.58
CA ASN A 102 -0.90 4.40 2.72
C ASN A 102 -0.51 3.61 3.98
N ILE A 103 0.51 4.08 4.68
CA ILE A 103 1.04 3.46 5.89
C ILE A 103 0.90 4.47 7.00
N ALA A 104 0.13 4.13 8.03
CA ALA A 104 0.12 4.87 9.30
C ALA A 104 0.85 4.06 10.36
N TRP A 105 1.63 4.73 11.20
CA TRP A 105 2.30 4.13 12.36
C TRP A 105 1.92 4.86 13.65
N PHE A 106 1.89 4.08 14.72
CA PHE A 106 1.54 4.55 16.06
C PHE A 106 2.58 4.06 17.05
N GLY A 107 3.27 4.98 17.73
CA GLY A 107 4.20 4.66 18.82
C GLY A 107 3.49 3.93 19.95
N THR A 108 4.16 2.95 20.57
CA THR A 108 3.59 2.19 21.70
C THR A 108 4.12 2.60 23.07
N HIS A 109 5.15 3.46 23.12
CA HIS A 109 5.82 3.91 24.35
C HIS A 109 6.06 5.41 24.32
#